data_AF-A0A7M7QK51-F1
#
_entry.id   AF-A0A7M7QK51-F1
#
_cell.length_a   1.000
_cell.length_b   1.000
_cell.length_c   1.000
_cell.angle_alpha   90.00
_cell.angle_beta   90.00
_cell.angle_gamma   90.00
#
_symmetry.space_group_name_H-M   'P 1'
#
loop_
_entity.id
_entity.type
_entity.pdbx_description
1 polymer ?
#
loop_
_entity_poly.entity_id
_entity_poly.type
_entity_poly.pdbx_seq_one_letter_code
_entity_poly.pdbx_strand_id
1 'polypeptide(L)'
;METNYKYTFNIVNCKKINSQFNFGMKPVIFSVIDALKGRIGWTRSGQDICYYQNNYCMQGQKKNYFTTSFTINFPHSEDICYIAYHYPYTYSQLMVDINRWARSINPCEIYLRVDKLCDTLNGNENPLLTITAPESTKNPINKRKLVFLTARIHPGESNASWIMLGTVEALLSHSTYASSLRNDYIFKVVPMLNIEGVINGCNRYDLTNEDLNRCWKNPSQIQHPTIFHTKSLLEYCSFILNRRPFIFIDYHGHSRRKNVFLLGCPNLEILNVNYCSESSQLQQNLVIRTCYIPILRYLKNKGL
;
A
#
# COMPACT_ATOMS: atom_id res chain seq x y z
N MET A 1 -9.68 -17.77 -27.53
CA MET A 1 -10.03 -19.05 -26.86
C MET A 1 -11.52 -19.24 -27.02
N GLU A 2 -12.00 -20.47 -27.17
CA GLU A 2 -13.40 -20.80 -27.49
C GLU A 2 -14.25 -21.00 -26.24
N THR A 3 -15.55 -20.69 -26.35
CA THR A 3 -16.54 -21.06 -25.34
C THR A 3 -16.70 -22.58 -25.25
N ASN A 4 -17.16 -23.07 -24.10
CA ASN A 4 -17.41 -24.49 -23.83
C ASN A 4 -16.17 -25.40 -23.79
N TYR A 5 -14.96 -24.87 -24.02
CA TYR A 5 -13.71 -25.57 -23.78
C TYR A 5 -13.08 -25.18 -22.44
N LYS A 6 -12.43 -26.17 -21.81
CA LYS A 6 -11.65 -25.99 -20.58
C LYS A 6 -10.20 -25.74 -20.95
N TYR A 7 -9.61 -24.65 -20.46
CA TYR A 7 -8.21 -24.33 -20.66
C TYR A 7 -7.46 -24.34 -19.33
N THR A 8 -6.47 -25.22 -19.20
CA THR A 8 -5.64 -25.32 -17.99
C THR A 8 -4.33 -24.57 -18.17
N PHE A 9 -4.07 -23.65 -17.25
CA PHE A 9 -2.84 -22.87 -17.19
C PHE A 9 -1.92 -23.43 -16.10
N ASN A 10 -0.63 -23.57 -16.41
CA ASN A 10 0.38 -24.02 -15.46
C ASN A 10 1.49 -22.97 -15.36
N ILE A 11 1.56 -22.27 -14.21
CA ILE A 11 2.65 -21.32 -13.90
C ILE A 11 3.69 -22.07 -13.07
N VAL A 12 4.74 -22.56 -13.73
CA VAL A 12 5.65 -23.60 -13.20
C VAL A 12 6.87 -23.09 -12.43
N ASN A 13 7.08 -21.78 -12.38
CA ASN A 13 8.29 -21.17 -11.81
C ASN A 13 8.03 -20.42 -10.50
N CYS A 14 7.00 -20.81 -9.74
CA CYS A 14 6.69 -20.14 -8.47
C CYS A 14 7.73 -20.51 -7.40
N LYS A 15 8.13 -19.55 -6.55
CA LYS A 15 9.20 -19.76 -5.54
C LYS A 15 8.71 -19.96 -4.10
N LYS A 16 7.46 -19.61 -3.79
CA LYS A 16 6.94 -19.66 -2.42
C LYS A 16 6.59 -21.10 -2.05
N ILE A 17 6.87 -21.51 -0.82
CA ILE A 17 6.55 -22.87 -0.36
C ILE A 17 5.04 -23.13 -0.24
N ASN A 18 4.24 -22.07 -0.17
CA ASN A 18 2.78 -22.17 -0.06
C ASN A 18 2.12 -20.94 -0.69
N SER A 19 0.86 -21.09 -1.07
CA SER A 19 0.05 -20.07 -1.75
C SER A 19 -1.38 -20.03 -1.22
N GLN A 20 -2.03 -18.87 -1.29
CA GLN A 20 -3.46 -18.74 -0.98
C GLN A 20 -4.36 -19.51 -1.96
N PHE A 21 -3.83 -19.91 -3.13
CA PHE A 21 -4.54 -20.82 -4.05
C PHE A 21 -4.91 -22.15 -3.39
N ASN A 22 -4.08 -22.68 -2.48
CA ASN A 22 -4.41 -23.88 -1.68
C ASN A 22 -5.51 -23.63 -0.63
N PHE A 23 -5.95 -22.39 -0.45
CA PHE A 23 -6.92 -22.00 0.56
C PHE A 23 -8.14 -21.27 -0.04
N GLY A 24 -8.42 -21.51 -1.33
CA GLY A 24 -9.62 -21.03 -2.01
C GLY A 24 -9.47 -19.68 -2.73
N MET A 25 -8.28 -19.08 -2.76
CA MET A 25 -8.04 -17.96 -3.66
C MET A 25 -8.24 -18.40 -5.10
N LYS A 26 -8.83 -17.51 -5.92
CA LYS A 26 -9.02 -17.70 -7.35
C LYS A 26 -8.30 -16.59 -8.12
N PRO A 27 -7.74 -16.85 -9.32
CA PRO A 27 -7.29 -15.76 -10.18
C PRO A 27 -8.46 -14.84 -10.53
N VAL A 28 -8.14 -13.66 -11.03
CA VAL A 28 -9.16 -12.74 -11.58
C VAL A 28 -9.04 -12.68 -13.09
N ILE A 29 -10.18 -12.55 -13.76
CA ILE A 29 -10.28 -12.36 -15.20
C ILE A 29 -11.01 -11.07 -15.52
N PHE A 30 -10.55 -10.36 -16.55
CA PHE A 30 -11.25 -9.25 -17.18
C PHE A 30 -11.56 -9.64 -18.62
N SER A 31 -12.84 -9.60 -18.99
CA SER A 31 -13.34 -9.87 -20.35
C SER A 31 -13.65 -8.54 -21.03
N VAL A 32 -13.09 -8.32 -22.22
CA VAL A 32 -13.38 -7.11 -23.01
C VAL A 32 -14.82 -7.10 -23.51
N ILE A 33 -15.33 -8.26 -23.97
CA ILE A 33 -16.73 -8.38 -24.40
C ILE A 33 -17.69 -8.09 -23.23
N ASP A 34 -17.43 -8.58 -22.02
CA ASP A 34 -18.28 -8.28 -20.86
C ASP A 34 -18.26 -6.79 -20.52
N ALA A 35 -17.08 -6.15 -20.58
CA ALA A 35 -16.97 -4.71 -20.37
C ALA A 35 -17.78 -3.91 -21.41
N LEU A 36 -17.71 -4.28 -22.70
CA LEU A 36 -18.50 -3.65 -23.77
C LEU A 36 -20.01 -3.86 -23.60
N LYS A 37 -20.43 -4.98 -23.00
CA LYS A 37 -21.82 -5.27 -22.65
C LYS A 37 -22.27 -4.61 -21.33
N GLY A 38 -21.46 -3.72 -20.76
CA GLY A 38 -21.77 -2.95 -19.54
C GLY A 38 -21.41 -3.66 -18.22
N ARG A 39 -20.82 -4.86 -18.26
CA ARG A 39 -20.31 -5.58 -17.08
C ARG A 39 -18.82 -5.28 -16.89
N ILE A 40 -18.51 -4.03 -16.57
CA ILE A 40 -17.14 -3.54 -16.44
C ILE A 40 -16.53 -4.05 -15.12
N GLY A 41 -15.45 -4.83 -15.21
CA GLY A 41 -14.63 -5.15 -14.05
C GLY A 41 -13.97 -6.51 -14.08
N TRP A 42 -13.10 -6.73 -13.09
CA TRP A 42 -12.46 -8.00 -12.84
C TRP A 42 -13.39 -8.92 -12.04
N THR A 43 -13.44 -10.21 -12.39
CA THR A 43 -14.22 -11.22 -11.66
C THR A 43 -13.32 -12.37 -11.23
N ARG A 44 -13.62 -13.02 -10.11
CA ARG A 44 -12.91 -14.25 -9.70
C ARG A 44 -13.30 -15.38 -10.65
N SER A 45 -12.32 -16.04 -11.24
CA SER A 45 -12.54 -17.17 -12.16
C SER A 45 -11.56 -18.28 -11.85
N GLY A 46 -11.75 -19.45 -12.45
CA GLY A 46 -10.91 -20.62 -12.23
C GLY A 46 -11.60 -21.73 -11.43
N GLN A 47 -11.31 -22.95 -11.85
CA GLN A 47 -11.65 -24.22 -11.21
C GLN A 47 -10.41 -25.13 -11.19
N ASP A 48 -10.49 -26.25 -10.49
CA ASP A 48 -9.41 -27.24 -10.39
C ASP A 48 -8.06 -26.61 -9.98
N ILE A 49 -8.13 -25.65 -9.05
CA ILE A 49 -6.98 -24.84 -8.66
C ILE A 49 -6.12 -25.61 -7.66
N CYS A 50 -4.84 -25.74 -7.95
CA CYS A 50 -3.89 -26.34 -7.03
C CYS A 50 -2.53 -25.63 -7.05
N TYR A 51 -1.81 -25.73 -5.93
CA TYR A 51 -0.45 -25.22 -5.78
C TYR A 51 0.45 -26.27 -5.15
N TYR A 52 1.40 -26.79 -5.90
CA TYR A 52 2.22 -27.95 -5.51
C TYR A 52 3.68 -27.79 -5.94
N GLN A 53 4.59 -28.46 -5.24
CA GLN A 53 6.00 -28.51 -5.62
C GLN A 53 6.16 -29.33 -6.90
N ASN A 54 6.96 -28.84 -7.84
CA ASN A 54 7.22 -29.55 -9.10
C ASN A 54 8.68 -30.06 -9.16
N ASN A 55 9.09 -30.58 -10.32
CA ASN A 55 10.43 -31.15 -10.53
C ASN A 55 11.40 -30.18 -11.23
N TYR A 56 11.00 -28.93 -11.48
CA TYR A 56 11.89 -27.93 -12.06
C TYR A 56 12.84 -27.40 -10.98
N CYS A 57 14.14 -27.65 -11.12
CA CYS A 57 15.15 -27.16 -10.17
C CYS A 57 15.44 -25.67 -10.38
N MET A 58 15.56 -24.92 -9.29
CA MET A 58 16.06 -23.56 -9.31
C MET A 58 17.57 -23.59 -9.61
N GLN A 59 18.02 -22.90 -10.66
CA GLN A 59 19.45 -22.82 -10.97
C GLN A 59 20.23 -22.28 -9.77
N GLY A 60 21.28 -23.00 -9.37
CA GLY A 60 22.13 -22.65 -8.23
C GLY A 60 21.52 -22.94 -6.85
N GLN A 61 20.35 -23.58 -6.74
CA GLN A 61 19.76 -24.00 -5.46
C GLN A 61 19.32 -25.47 -5.50
N LYS A 62 19.47 -26.21 -4.39
CA LYS A 62 18.92 -27.57 -4.23
C LYS A 62 17.40 -27.57 -3.95
N LYS A 63 16.66 -26.59 -4.50
CA LYS A 63 15.22 -26.43 -4.27
C LYS A 63 14.49 -26.46 -5.60
N ASN A 64 13.29 -27.04 -5.59
CA ASN A 64 12.43 -27.05 -6.76
C ASN A 64 11.47 -25.87 -6.73
N TYR A 65 11.02 -25.45 -7.91
CA TYR A 65 9.90 -24.55 -8.07
C TYR A 65 8.57 -25.20 -7.66
N PHE A 66 7.56 -24.37 -7.60
CA PHE A 66 6.17 -24.74 -7.39
C PHE A 66 5.36 -24.37 -8.62
N THR A 67 4.32 -25.15 -8.90
CA THR A 67 3.35 -24.89 -9.96
C THR A 67 2.07 -24.34 -9.35
N THR A 68 1.58 -23.23 -9.88
CA THR A 68 0.16 -22.88 -9.77
C THR A 68 -0.56 -23.42 -10.99
N SER A 69 -1.53 -24.32 -10.80
CA SER A 69 -2.41 -24.80 -11.87
C SER A 69 -3.83 -24.33 -11.64
N PHE A 70 -4.51 -23.91 -12.70
CA PHE A 70 -5.93 -23.58 -12.68
C PHE A 70 -6.56 -23.72 -14.07
N THR A 71 -7.83 -24.08 -14.11
CA THR A 71 -8.59 -24.24 -15.34
C THR A 71 -9.60 -23.12 -15.48
N ILE A 72 -9.67 -22.48 -16.65
CA ILE A 72 -10.65 -21.42 -16.96
C ILE A 72 -11.56 -21.89 -18.09
N ASN A 73 -12.85 -21.59 -17.93
CA ASN A 73 -13.84 -21.60 -19.00
C ASN A 73 -14.06 -20.14 -19.42
N PHE A 74 -13.74 -19.80 -20.65
CA PHE A 74 -13.88 -18.43 -21.14
C PHE A 74 -15.35 -18.11 -21.43
N PRO A 75 -15.83 -16.90 -21.08
CA PRO A 75 -17.24 -16.56 -21.16
C PRO A 75 -17.74 -16.35 -22.59
N HIS A 76 -16.86 -15.92 -23.51
CA HIS A 76 -17.19 -15.66 -24.92
C HIS A 76 -16.10 -16.20 -25.83
N SER A 77 -16.49 -16.72 -26.99
CA SER A 77 -15.54 -17.09 -28.05
C SER A 77 -14.92 -15.83 -28.63
N GLU A 78 -13.67 -15.93 -29.07
CA GLU A 78 -12.90 -14.82 -29.67
C GLU A 78 -12.73 -13.57 -28.78
N ASP A 79 -12.93 -13.69 -27.47
CA ASP A 79 -12.74 -12.59 -26.52
C ASP A 79 -11.26 -12.31 -26.24
N ILE A 80 -10.98 -11.05 -25.92
CA ILE A 80 -9.72 -10.64 -25.30
C ILE A 80 -9.92 -10.69 -23.79
N CYS A 81 -9.26 -11.65 -23.14
CA CYS A 81 -9.30 -11.82 -21.70
C CYS A 81 -7.94 -11.57 -21.06
N TYR A 82 -7.91 -10.78 -19.99
CA TYR A 82 -6.74 -10.59 -19.15
C TYR A 82 -6.89 -11.40 -17.87
N ILE A 83 -5.84 -12.11 -17.47
CA ILE A 83 -5.81 -12.90 -16.23
C ILE A 83 -4.77 -12.29 -15.30
N ALA A 84 -5.11 -12.10 -14.02
CA ALA A 84 -4.18 -11.59 -13.02
C ALA A 84 -4.23 -12.38 -11.71
N TYR A 85 -3.12 -12.33 -10.96
CA TYR A 85 -3.00 -12.95 -9.65
C TYR A 85 -4.04 -12.40 -8.65
N HIS A 86 -4.26 -11.08 -8.68
CA HIS A 86 -5.24 -10.39 -7.84
C HIS A 86 -5.77 -9.16 -8.61
N TYR A 87 -6.88 -8.56 -8.13
CA TYR A 87 -7.46 -7.32 -8.67
C TYR A 87 -6.37 -6.25 -8.88
N PRO A 88 -5.97 -5.94 -10.12
CA PRO A 88 -4.93 -4.96 -10.37
C PRO A 88 -5.36 -3.57 -9.91
N TYR A 89 -4.38 -2.76 -9.54
CA TYR A 89 -4.55 -1.33 -9.31
C TYR A 89 -3.32 -0.65 -9.88
N THR A 90 -3.50 0.03 -11.00
CA THR A 90 -2.40 0.57 -11.82
C THR A 90 -2.00 1.96 -11.34
N TYR A 91 -0.82 2.41 -11.72
CA TYR A 91 -0.40 3.79 -11.47
C TYR A 91 -1.31 4.80 -12.20
N SER A 92 -1.72 4.52 -13.44
CA SER A 92 -2.66 5.38 -14.16
C SER A 92 -4.02 5.47 -13.46
N GLN A 93 -4.51 4.37 -12.88
CA GLN A 93 -5.74 4.38 -12.07
C GLN A 93 -5.58 5.29 -10.86
N LEU A 94 -4.46 5.20 -10.14
CA LEU A 94 -4.14 6.11 -9.03
C LEU A 94 -4.23 7.58 -9.46
N MET A 95 -3.59 7.92 -10.58
CA MET A 95 -3.58 9.30 -11.08
C MET A 95 -4.98 9.76 -11.52
N VAL A 96 -5.80 8.88 -12.09
CA VAL A 96 -7.21 9.17 -12.40
C VAL A 96 -8.02 9.43 -11.14
N ASP A 97 -7.86 8.59 -10.10
CA ASP A 97 -8.57 8.75 -8.83
C ASP A 97 -8.18 10.07 -8.14
N ILE A 98 -6.88 10.40 -8.10
CA ILE A 98 -6.39 11.68 -7.57
C ILE A 98 -6.98 12.88 -8.32
N ASN A 99 -6.96 12.83 -9.66
CA ASN A 99 -7.55 13.89 -10.49
C ASN A 99 -9.07 14.02 -10.27
N ARG A 100 -9.77 12.89 -10.12
CA ARG A 100 -11.21 12.89 -9.80
C ARG A 100 -11.46 13.59 -8.46
N TRP A 101 -10.73 13.20 -7.41
CA TRP A 101 -10.87 13.79 -6.08
C TRP A 101 -10.58 15.29 -6.08
N ALA A 102 -9.48 15.72 -6.71
CA ALA A 102 -9.12 17.13 -6.78
C ALA A 102 -10.19 18.01 -7.45
N ARG A 103 -10.97 17.45 -8.39
CA ARG A 103 -12.05 18.14 -9.10
C ARG A 103 -13.41 18.06 -8.39
N SER A 104 -13.63 17.06 -7.55
CA SER A 104 -14.94 16.79 -6.95
C SER A 104 -15.16 17.44 -5.59
N ILE A 105 -14.10 17.89 -4.91
CA ILE A 105 -14.21 18.44 -3.55
C ILE A 105 -14.68 19.89 -3.53
N ASN A 106 -15.40 20.28 -2.48
CA ASN A 106 -15.67 21.68 -2.15
C ASN A 106 -14.51 22.24 -1.28
N PRO A 107 -13.69 23.18 -1.78
CA PRO A 107 -12.57 23.74 -1.03
C PRO A 107 -12.97 24.49 0.25
N CYS A 108 -14.23 24.92 0.36
CA CYS A 108 -14.76 25.54 1.58
C CYS A 108 -14.99 24.53 2.72
N GLU A 109 -15.00 23.23 2.43
CA GLU A 109 -15.25 22.17 3.43
C GLU A 109 -14.05 21.24 3.61
N ILE A 110 -13.28 21.03 2.54
CA ILE A 110 -12.20 20.04 2.50
C ILE A 110 -10.97 20.68 1.87
N TYR A 111 -9.88 20.67 2.61
CA TYR A 111 -8.56 21.00 2.07
C TYR A 111 -7.91 19.72 1.56
N LEU A 112 -7.77 19.59 0.24
CA LEU A 112 -6.95 18.59 -0.42
C LEU A 112 -5.87 19.32 -1.23
N ARG A 113 -4.61 19.04 -0.93
CA ARG A 113 -3.47 19.46 -1.74
C ARG A 113 -2.74 18.23 -2.26
N VAL A 114 -2.46 18.22 -3.56
CA VAL A 114 -1.67 17.19 -4.23
C VAL A 114 -0.35 17.83 -4.62
N ASP A 115 0.73 17.37 -4.00
CA ASP A 115 2.09 17.79 -4.33
C ASP A 115 2.84 16.63 -4.98
N LYS A 116 3.82 16.95 -5.82
CA LYS A 116 4.85 15.99 -6.22
C LYS A 116 5.85 15.82 -5.07
N LEU A 117 5.93 14.62 -4.49
CA LEU A 117 6.92 14.30 -3.47
C LEU A 117 8.32 14.22 -4.08
N CYS A 118 8.44 13.47 -5.17
CA CYS A 118 9.67 13.30 -5.94
C CYS A 118 9.34 12.68 -7.31
N ASP A 119 10.35 12.59 -8.16
CA ASP A 119 10.33 11.74 -9.34
C ASP A 119 10.90 10.35 -8.97
N THR A 120 10.37 9.29 -9.58
CA THR A 120 10.87 7.91 -9.43
C THR A 120 12.09 7.66 -10.33
N LEU A 121 12.63 6.43 -10.33
CA LEU A 121 13.80 6.06 -11.15
C LEU A 121 13.65 6.38 -12.64
N ASN A 122 12.44 6.25 -13.19
CA ASN A 122 12.14 6.53 -14.59
C ASN A 122 11.37 7.83 -14.79
N GLY A 123 11.39 8.75 -13.81
CA GLY A 123 10.77 10.06 -13.94
C GLY A 123 9.24 10.09 -13.77
N ASN A 124 8.63 9.04 -13.24
CA ASN A 124 7.20 9.08 -12.88
C ASN A 124 7.02 9.91 -11.60
N GLU A 125 5.95 10.71 -11.56
CA GLU A 125 5.63 11.52 -10.39
C GLU A 125 5.16 10.64 -9.22
N ASN A 126 5.76 10.82 -8.05
CA ASN A 126 5.25 10.24 -6.81
C ASN A 126 4.35 11.25 -6.06
N PRO A 127 3.02 11.05 -6.02
CA PRO A 127 2.12 12.01 -5.42
C PRO A 127 2.15 11.96 -3.89
N LEU A 128 2.07 13.13 -3.25
CA LEU A 128 1.81 13.33 -1.83
C LEU A 128 0.48 14.07 -1.67
N LEU A 129 -0.47 13.42 -1.01
CA LEU A 129 -1.75 14.05 -0.67
C LEU A 129 -1.67 14.64 0.73
N THR A 130 -2.14 15.87 0.88
CA THR A 130 -2.39 16.52 2.16
C THR A 130 -3.89 16.74 2.32
N ILE A 131 -4.52 16.06 3.27
CA ILE A 131 -5.96 16.12 3.51
C ILE A 131 -6.21 16.65 4.93
N THR A 132 -7.02 17.70 5.07
CA THR A 132 -7.47 18.25 6.35
C THR A 132 -8.70 19.15 6.14
N ALA A 133 -9.25 19.74 7.20
CA ALA A 133 -10.29 20.77 7.07
C ALA A 133 -9.63 22.12 6.70
N PRO A 134 -10.35 23.07 6.10
CA PRO A 134 -9.86 24.44 5.96
C PRO A 134 -9.41 25.04 7.30
N GLU A 135 -8.57 26.07 7.23
CA GLU A 135 -8.10 26.79 8.41
C GLU A 135 -9.29 27.34 9.21
N SER A 136 -9.26 27.17 10.53
CA SER A 136 -10.34 27.67 11.39
C SER A 136 -9.80 28.14 12.74
N THR A 137 -10.49 29.10 13.35
CA THR A 137 -10.11 29.66 14.66
C THR A 137 -10.26 28.65 15.80
N LYS A 138 -11.13 27.63 15.66
CA LYS A 138 -11.37 26.60 16.68
C LYS A 138 -10.18 25.66 16.87
N ASN A 139 -9.62 25.16 15.76
CA ASN A 139 -8.43 24.32 15.78
C ASN A 139 -7.51 24.68 14.60
N PRO A 140 -6.56 25.60 14.83
CA PRO A 140 -5.64 26.05 13.80
C PRO A 140 -4.78 24.92 13.22
N ILE A 141 -4.44 24.98 11.93
CA ILE A 141 -3.68 23.92 11.23
C ILE A 141 -2.37 23.58 11.96
N ASN A 142 -1.68 24.55 12.56
CA ASN A 142 -0.44 24.32 13.29
C ASN A 142 -0.61 23.50 14.58
N LYS A 143 -1.82 23.44 15.16
CA LYS A 143 -2.14 22.66 16.38
C LYS A 143 -2.66 21.26 16.08
N ARG A 144 -3.11 20.99 14.86
CA ARG A 144 -3.65 19.67 14.46
C ARG A 144 -2.59 18.57 14.56
N LYS A 145 -3.00 17.34 14.86
CA LYS A 145 -2.06 16.21 14.94
C LYS A 145 -1.76 15.68 13.53
N LEU A 146 -0.54 15.22 13.29
CA LEU A 146 -0.14 14.66 12.00
C LEU A 146 -0.42 13.16 11.95
N VAL A 147 -1.11 12.68 10.91
CA VAL A 147 -1.26 11.26 10.57
C VAL A 147 -0.57 11.02 9.25
N PHE A 148 0.31 10.02 9.19
CA PHE A 148 1.09 9.71 8.00
C PHE A 148 0.74 8.32 7.48
N LEU A 149 0.33 8.22 6.24
CA LEU A 149 -0.17 7.00 5.62
C LEU A 149 0.66 6.69 4.37
N THR A 150 1.16 5.46 4.24
CA THR A 150 1.86 4.98 3.05
C THR A 150 1.27 3.69 2.57
N ALA A 151 1.35 3.39 1.27
CA ALA A 151 0.92 2.11 0.76
C ALA A 151 1.82 1.60 -0.36
N ARG A 152 1.69 0.30 -0.62
CA ARG A 152 2.14 -0.33 -1.85
C ARG A 152 3.64 -0.19 -2.11
N ILE A 153 4.43 -0.38 -1.05
CA ILE A 153 5.89 -0.50 -1.16
C ILE A 153 6.31 -1.81 -1.86
N HIS A 154 5.54 -2.89 -1.69
CA HIS A 154 5.68 -4.10 -2.49
C HIS A 154 4.67 -4.06 -3.66
N PRO A 155 5.13 -4.08 -4.92
CA PRO A 155 4.26 -3.85 -6.07
C PRO A 155 3.16 -4.90 -6.27
N GLY A 156 3.41 -6.16 -5.90
CA GLY A 156 2.45 -7.25 -6.07
C GLY A 156 1.26 -7.23 -5.09
N GLU A 157 1.29 -6.36 -4.09
CA GLU A 157 0.29 -6.33 -3.00
C GLU A 157 -0.91 -5.43 -3.33
N SER A 158 -1.67 -5.79 -4.37
CA SER A 158 -2.67 -4.88 -4.96
C SER A 158 -3.85 -4.49 -4.09
N ASN A 159 -4.18 -5.35 -3.15
CA ASN A 159 -5.12 -5.06 -2.10
C ASN A 159 -4.74 -3.82 -1.28
N ALA A 160 -3.45 -3.50 -1.09
CA ALA A 160 -3.05 -2.33 -0.31
C ALA A 160 -3.51 -1.00 -0.96
N SER A 161 -3.46 -0.90 -2.29
CA SER A 161 -3.93 0.29 -3.00
C SER A 161 -5.45 0.41 -3.00
N TRP A 162 -6.19 -0.70 -3.06
CA TRP A 162 -7.64 -0.70 -2.93
C TRP A 162 -8.09 -0.25 -1.53
N ILE A 163 -7.39 -0.68 -0.48
CA ILE A 163 -7.66 -0.16 0.87
C ILE A 163 -7.30 1.32 0.96
N MET A 164 -6.16 1.74 0.40
CA MET A 164 -5.78 3.16 0.37
C MET A 164 -6.81 4.03 -0.37
N LEU A 165 -7.36 3.55 -1.49
CA LEU A 165 -8.45 4.21 -2.22
C LEU A 165 -9.64 4.46 -1.26
N GLY A 166 -10.15 3.41 -0.62
CA GLY A 166 -11.27 3.53 0.32
C GLY A 166 -10.95 4.42 1.53
N THR A 167 -9.72 4.37 2.06
CA THR A 167 -9.27 5.27 3.13
C THR A 167 -9.33 6.73 2.69
N VAL A 168 -8.82 7.06 1.50
CA VAL A 168 -8.85 8.43 0.98
C VAL A 168 -10.28 8.88 0.69
N GLU A 169 -11.11 8.04 0.06
CA GLU A 169 -12.52 8.37 -0.20
C GLU A 169 -13.32 8.59 1.09
N ALA A 170 -13.06 7.80 2.14
CA ALA A 170 -13.66 8.01 3.45
C ALA A 170 -13.21 9.36 4.05
N LEU A 171 -11.92 9.69 3.98
CA LEU A 171 -11.36 10.96 4.44
C LEU A 171 -11.85 12.16 3.63
N LEU A 172 -12.28 11.98 2.39
CA LEU A 172 -12.84 13.03 1.53
C LEU A 172 -14.39 13.08 1.57
N SER A 173 -15.04 12.18 2.30
CA SER A 173 -16.50 12.17 2.42
C SER A 173 -17.04 13.33 3.26
N HIS A 174 -18.32 13.66 3.06
CA HIS A 174 -19.06 14.65 3.86
C HIS A 174 -19.62 14.06 5.17
N SER A 175 -19.21 12.85 5.56
CA SER A 175 -19.66 12.27 6.82
C SER A 175 -19.17 13.10 8.02
N THR A 176 -19.97 13.13 9.08
CA THR A 176 -19.62 13.83 10.33
C THR A 176 -18.33 13.27 10.93
N TYR A 177 -18.13 11.96 10.84
CA TYR A 177 -16.90 11.30 11.28
C TYR A 177 -15.67 11.78 10.50
N ALA A 178 -15.74 11.82 9.17
CA ALA A 178 -14.62 12.29 8.36
C ALA A 178 -14.35 13.79 8.56
N SER A 179 -15.40 14.60 8.71
CA SER A 179 -15.28 16.02 9.05
C SER A 179 -14.59 16.21 10.41
N SER A 180 -14.98 15.46 11.44
CA SER A 180 -14.34 15.49 12.75
C SER A 180 -12.85 15.13 12.66
N LEU A 181 -12.51 14.06 11.93
CA LEU A 181 -11.11 13.69 11.71
C LEU A 181 -10.33 14.80 11.00
N ARG A 182 -10.88 15.40 9.94
CA ARG A 182 -10.24 16.50 9.21
C ARG A 182 -10.03 17.76 10.06
N ASN A 183 -10.91 18.02 11.02
CA ASN A 183 -10.78 19.16 11.95
C ASN A 183 -9.65 18.96 12.97
N ASP A 184 -9.34 17.71 13.34
CA ASP A 184 -8.34 17.40 14.38
C ASP A 184 -6.97 17.01 13.83
N TYR A 185 -6.94 16.50 12.59
CA TYR A 185 -5.76 15.89 11.99
C TYR A 185 -5.40 16.49 10.63
N ILE A 186 -4.10 16.45 10.34
CA ILE A 186 -3.56 16.59 9.00
C ILE A 186 -3.13 15.20 8.54
N PHE A 187 -3.67 14.74 7.42
CA PHE A 187 -3.28 13.48 6.80
C PHE A 187 -2.26 13.76 5.71
N LYS A 188 -1.06 13.18 5.83
CA LYS A 188 -0.06 13.10 4.77
C LYS A 188 -0.09 11.69 4.20
N VAL A 189 -0.37 11.56 2.91
CA VAL A 189 -0.61 10.26 2.26
C VAL A 189 0.31 10.10 1.07
N VAL A 190 1.12 9.03 1.07
CA VAL A 190 1.87 8.56 -0.10
C VAL A 190 1.20 7.26 -0.58
N PRO A 191 0.26 7.33 -1.54
CA PRO A 191 -0.65 6.22 -1.85
C PRO A 191 0.02 5.05 -2.58
N MET A 192 1.21 5.25 -3.13
CA MET A 192 1.98 4.21 -3.79
C MET A 192 3.48 4.51 -3.71
N LEU A 193 4.22 3.74 -2.92
CA LEU A 193 5.67 3.94 -2.75
C LEU A 193 6.50 3.34 -3.90
N ASN A 194 6.05 2.24 -4.51
CA ASN A 194 6.81 1.55 -5.55
C ASN A 194 6.09 1.59 -6.91
N ILE A 195 6.00 2.80 -7.46
CA ILE A 195 5.34 3.06 -8.76
C ILE A 195 6.01 2.26 -9.88
N GLU A 196 7.34 2.26 -9.93
CA GLU A 196 8.09 1.57 -10.99
C GLU A 196 7.85 0.06 -10.99
N GLY A 197 7.94 -0.56 -9.81
CA GLY A 197 7.65 -1.98 -9.70
C GLY A 197 6.19 -2.30 -10.04
N VAL A 198 5.25 -1.38 -9.82
CA VAL A 198 3.84 -1.56 -10.22
C VAL A 198 3.68 -1.51 -11.74
N ILE A 199 4.29 -0.51 -12.39
CA ILE A 199 4.26 -0.36 -13.85
C ILE A 199 4.89 -1.59 -14.54
N ASN A 200 5.98 -2.11 -13.99
CA ASN A 200 6.74 -3.23 -14.56
C ASN A 200 6.25 -4.61 -14.12
N GLY A 201 5.13 -4.71 -13.38
CA GLY A 201 4.58 -6.00 -12.95
C GLY A 201 5.46 -6.78 -11.98
N CYS A 202 6.32 -6.11 -11.22
CA CYS A 202 7.13 -6.72 -10.17
C CYS A 202 6.24 -7.25 -9.03
N ASN A 203 6.78 -8.15 -8.19
CA ASN A 203 6.04 -8.65 -7.02
C ASN A 203 6.48 -8.00 -5.70
N ARG A 204 7.78 -7.88 -5.45
CA ARG A 204 8.32 -7.47 -4.15
C ARG A 204 9.33 -6.33 -4.24
N TYR A 205 10.29 -6.46 -5.15
CA TYR A 205 11.39 -5.53 -5.32
C TYR A 205 11.03 -4.40 -6.27
N ASP A 206 11.78 -3.31 -6.20
CA ASP A 206 11.80 -2.27 -7.23
C ASP A 206 12.72 -2.66 -8.40
N LEU A 207 13.04 -1.70 -9.28
CA LEU A 207 13.89 -1.92 -10.43
C LEU A 207 15.40 -1.98 -10.11
N THR A 208 15.83 -1.62 -8.89
CA THR A 208 17.22 -1.84 -8.45
C THR A 208 17.41 -3.23 -7.84
N ASN A 209 16.38 -4.08 -7.87
CA ASN A 209 16.31 -5.39 -7.22
C ASN A 209 16.42 -5.32 -5.69
N GLU A 210 16.03 -4.20 -5.09
CA GLU A 210 16.05 -4.03 -3.64
C GLU A 210 14.65 -4.10 -3.03
N ASP A 211 14.58 -4.61 -1.80
CA ASP A 211 13.36 -4.54 -1.01
C ASP A 211 13.27 -3.15 -0.41
N LEU A 212 12.46 -2.26 -1.01
CA LEU A 212 12.30 -0.90 -0.54
C LEU A 212 11.94 -0.82 0.96
N ASN A 213 11.23 -1.83 1.49
CA ASN A 213 10.89 -1.89 2.92
C ASN A 213 12.05 -2.33 3.82
N ARG A 214 13.25 -2.50 3.25
CA ARG A 214 14.53 -2.71 3.95
C ARG A 214 15.49 -1.52 3.77
N CYS A 215 15.14 -0.57 2.90
CA CYS A 215 15.99 0.59 2.57
C CYS A 215 15.77 1.80 3.50
N TRP A 216 14.72 1.80 4.33
CA TRP A 216 14.39 2.92 5.24
C TRP A 216 15.53 3.38 6.18
N LYS A 217 16.52 2.53 6.48
CA LYS A 217 17.66 2.91 7.35
C LYS A 217 18.50 4.00 6.68
N ASN A 218 18.98 3.71 5.47
CA ASN A 218 19.87 4.55 4.68
C ASN A 218 19.41 4.52 3.22
N PRO A 219 18.26 5.14 2.89
CA PRO A 219 17.81 5.17 1.51
C PRO A 219 18.74 6.05 0.67
N SER A 220 18.91 5.71 -0.60
CA SER A 220 19.67 6.47 -1.57
C SER A 220 18.70 7.39 -2.30
N GLN A 221 19.04 8.67 -2.45
CA GLN A 221 18.18 9.61 -3.18
C GLN A 221 18.03 9.21 -4.66
N ILE A 222 19.05 8.56 -5.24
CA ILE A 222 19.06 8.15 -6.64
C ILE A 222 18.40 6.78 -6.81
N GLN A 223 18.78 5.79 -6.00
CA GLN A 223 18.27 4.41 -6.16
C GLN A 223 16.89 4.20 -5.51
N HIS A 224 16.62 4.92 -4.42
CA HIS A 224 15.41 4.76 -3.61
C HIS A 224 14.66 6.08 -3.43
N PRO A 225 14.37 6.86 -4.49
CA PRO A 225 13.90 8.23 -4.38
C PRO A 225 12.62 8.34 -3.53
N THR A 226 11.64 7.45 -3.74
CA THR A 226 10.37 7.49 -2.99
C THR A 226 10.57 7.25 -1.50
N ILE A 227 11.46 6.33 -1.12
CA ILE A 227 11.78 6.04 0.28
C ILE A 227 12.61 7.17 0.89
N PHE A 228 13.59 7.70 0.16
CA PHE A 228 14.40 8.83 0.59
C PHE A 228 13.52 10.05 0.90
N HIS A 229 12.72 10.51 -0.06
CA HIS A 229 11.90 11.70 0.10
C HIS A 229 10.76 11.50 1.10
N THR A 230 10.15 10.31 1.19
CA THR A 230 9.17 10.00 2.25
C THR A 230 9.82 10.07 3.63
N LYS A 231 11.02 9.49 3.79
CA LYS A 231 11.79 9.58 5.04
C LYS A 231 12.15 11.02 5.37
N SER A 232 12.67 11.78 4.41
CA SER A 232 13.05 13.19 4.61
C SER A 232 11.85 14.04 5.03
N LEU A 233 10.66 13.80 4.46
CA LEU A 233 9.44 14.48 4.89
C LEU A 233 9.06 14.13 6.33
N LEU A 234 9.12 12.85 6.71
CA LEU A 234 8.88 12.41 8.09
C LEU A 234 9.87 13.04 9.08
N GLU A 235 11.15 13.10 8.72
CA GLU A 235 12.21 13.72 9.51
C GLU A 235 12.02 15.23 9.61
N TYR A 236 11.72 15.91 8.50
CA TYR A 236 11.41 17.34 8.49
C TYR A 236 10.22 17.66 9.40
N CYS A 237 9.12 16.90 9.30
CA CYS A 237 7.98 17.06 10.20
C CYS A 237 8.38 16.83 11.66
N SER A 238 9.23 15.85 11.95
CA SER A 238 9.57 15.47 13.33
C SER A 238 10.58 16.42 13.98
N PHE A 239 11.67 16.78 13.30
CA PHE A 239 12.80 17.51 13.88
C PHE A 239 12.76 19.00 13.58
N ILE A 240 12.29 19.39 12.39
CA ILE A 240 12.30 20.79 11.99
C ILE A 240 11.00 21.48 12.39
N LEU A 241 9.86 20.82 12.13
CA LEU A 241 8.56 21.37 12.52
C LEU A 241 8.16 21.04 13.96
N ASN A 242 8.89 20.16 14.65
CA ASN A 242 8.52 19.61 15.96
C ASN A 242 7.09 19.02 15.99
N ARG A 243 6.69 18.40 14.87
CA ARG A 243 5.37 17.79 14.63
C ARG A 243 5.54 16.32 14.25
N ARG A 244 6.01 15.53 15.22
CA ARG A 244 6.11 14.08 15.06
C ARG A 244 4.74 13.49 14.69
N PRO A 245 4.65 12.61 13.67
CA PRO A 245 3.42 11.91 13.36
C PRO A 245 2.84 11.22 14.61
N PHE A 246 1.59 11.53 14.91
CA PHE A 246 0.81 10.88 15.97
C PHE A 246 0.63 9.39 15.64
N ILE A 247 0.33 9.11 14.37
CA ILE A 247 0.19 7.76 13.82
C ILE A 247 0.95 7.70 12.48
N PHE A 248 1.65 6.58 12.27
CA PHE A 248 2.19 6.16 10.98
C PHE A 248 1.59 4.78 10.64
N ILE A 249 1.04 4.63 9.44
CA ILE A 249 0.46 3.36 8.96
C ILE A 249 1.00 3.07 7.56
N ASP A 250 1.58 1.89 7.40
CA ASP A 250 2.03 1.36 6.11
C ASP A 250 1.13 0.19 5.67
N TYR A 251 0.39 0.37 4.57
CA TYR A 251 -0.59 -0.58 4.08
C TYR A 251 0.08 -1.64 3.19
N HIS A 252 -0.16 -2.90 3.57
CA HIS A 252 0.46 -4.09 2.97
C HIS A 252 -0.55 -5.18 2.65
N GLY A 253 -0.16 -6.10 1.77
CA GLY A 253 -0.83 -7.38 1.55
C GLY A 253 -0.02 -8.55 2.12
N HIS A 254 -0.69 -9.50 2.76
CA HIS A 254 -0.02 -10.70 3.26
C HIS A 254 -0.39 -11.93 2.44
N SER A 255 0.60 -12.59 1.83
CA SER A 255 0.34 -13.71 0.92
C SER A 255 0.02 -15.05 1.60
N ARG A 256 -0.33 -15.07 2.89
CA ARG A 256 -0.47 -16.31 3.69
C ARG A 256 -1.53 -16.23 4.79
N ARG A 257 -1.61 -15.09 5.49
CA ARG A 257 -2.58 -14.87 6.55
C ARG A 257 -3.88 -14.35 5.95
N LYS A 258 -5.00 -14.84 6.46
CA LYS A 258 -6.35 -14.37 6.13
C LYS A 258 -6.72 -13.18 7.02
N ASN A 259 -7.76 -12.45 6.63
CA ASN A 259 -8.30 -11.30 7.34
C ASN A 259 -7.37 -10.08 7.38
N VAL A 260 -7.85 -9.02 8.04
CA VAL A 260 -7.11 -7.80 8.31
C VAL A 260 -6.49 -7.91 9.70
N PHE A 261 -5.22 -7.56 9.81
CA PHE A 261 -4.50 -7.55 11.08
C PHE A 261 -3.45 -6.44 11.08
N LEU A 262 -3.02 -6.07 12.27
CA LEU A 262 -2.02 -5.04 12.50
C LEU A 262 -0.78 -5.71 13.10
N LEU A 263 0.39 -5.35 12.56
CA LEU A 263 1.66 -5.72 13.16
C LEU A 263 2.23 -4.47 13.82
N GLY A 264 2.39 -4.48 15.15
CA GLY A 264 2.91 -3.34 15.90
C GLY A 264 4.43 -3.35 16.10
N CYS A 265 4.92 -2.37 16.84
CA CYS A 265 6.32 -2.28 17.26
C CYS A 265 6.44 -2.58 18.78
N PRO A 266 6.61 -3.84 19.20
CA PRO A 266 6.54 -4.23 20.62
C PRO A 266 7.73 -3.73 21.48
N ASN A 267 8.89 -3.45 20.88
CA ASN A 267 10.14 -3.25 21.64
C ASN A 267 10.57 -1.79 21.82
N LEU A 268 9.64 -0.83 21.92
CA LEU A 268 9.98 0.56 22.21
C LEU A 268 9.83 0.94 23.70
N GLU A 269 9.33 0.05 24.57
CA GLU A 269 9.12 0.33 26.00
C GLU A 269 10.28 -0.09 26.94
N ILE A 270 11.36 -0.71 26.44
CA ILE A 270 12.53 -1.09 27.28
C ILE A 270 13.68 -0.05 27.24
N LEU A 271 13.45 1.15 26.68
CA LEU A 271 14.47 2.21 26.67
C LEU A 271 13.95 3.50 27.30
N ASN A 272 14.04 3.51 28.64
CA ASN A 272 13.94 4.63 29.58
C ASN A 272 12.54 5.14 29.95
N VAL A 273 12.00 4.55 31.03
CA VAL A 273 11.15 5.27 31.99
C VAL A 273 11.71 5.02 33.38
N ASN A 274 12.86 5.63 33.69
CA ASN A 274 13.11 6.08 35.06
C ASN A 274 12.29 7.37 35.23
N TYR A 275 10.97 7.24 35.41
CA TYR A 275 10.23 8.30 36.07
C TYR A 275 10.32 8.00 37.56
N CYS A 276 11.01 8.92 38.25
CA CYS A 276 10.88 9.08 39.68
C CYS A 276 9.38 9.14 40.03
N SER A 277 9.03 8.44 41.09
CA SER A 277 7.71 8.35 41.70
C SER A 277 7.07 9.73 41.90
N GLU A 278 5.84 9.93 41.43
CA GLU A 278 4.68 10.25 42.27
C GLU A 278 3.38 10.44 41.44
N SER A 279 2.30 9.86 41.99
CA SER A 279 0.87 10.17 41.82
C SER A 279 0.19 10.03 40.44
N SER A 280 -0.48 8.88 40.31
CA SER A 280 -1.92 8.69 40.04
C SER A 280 -2.61 9.32 38.81
N GLN A 281 -3.21 8.40 38.04
CA GLN A 281 -4.46 8.48 37.27
C GLN A 281 -4.45 8.93 35.80
N LEU A 282 -4.86 7.96 34.96
CA LEU A 282 -5.64 8.07 33.72
C LEU A 282 -5.04 8.84 32.54
N GLN A 283 -4.38 8.08 31.65
CA GLN A 283 -4.58 8.20 30.20
C GLN A 283 -4.07 6.93 29.48
N GLN A 284 -4.99 5.99 29.24
CA GLN A 284 -4.76 4.90 28.28
C GLN A 284 -4.70 5.50 26.86
N ASN A 285 -3.49 5.90 26.45
CA ASN A 285 -3.22 6.27 25.07
C ASN A 285 -3.22 5.00 24.21
N LEU A 286 -4.31 4.79 23.47
CA LEU A 286 -4.44 3.72 22.48
C LEU A 286 -3.52 4.02 21.29
N VAL A 287 -2.26 3.61 21.41
CA VAL A 287 -1.25 3.75 20.37
C VAL A 287 -1.40 2.56 19.41
N ILE A 288 -2.30 2.68 18.43
CA ILE A 288 -2.29 1.78 17.28
C ILE A 288 -1.19 2.26 16.33
N ARG A 289 0.02 1.72 16.50
CA ARG A 289 1.18 1.95 15.63
C ARG A 289 1.45 0.67 14.84
N THR A 290 1.40 0.74 13.52
CA THR A 290 1.65 -0.42 12.64
C THR A 290 3.05 -0.28 11.99
N CYS A 291 3.87 -1.35 12.15
CA CYS A 291 5.20 -1.75 11.63
C CYS A 291 5.99 -0.87 10.65
N TYR A 292 7.34 -0.87 10.57
CA TYR A 292 8.45 -1.45 11.33
C TYR A 292 9.66 -0.52 11.14
N ILE A 293 10.53 -0.48 12.14
CA ILE A 293 11.57 0.52 12.36
C ILE A 293 12.83 0.22 11.53
N PRO A 294 13.20 1.13 10.61
CA PRO A 294 14.57 1.67 10.71
C PRO A 294 14.65 3.17 10.97
N ILE A 295 13.63 3.95 10.62
CA ILE A 295 13.66 5.42 10.75
C ILE A 295 13.85 5.82 12.21
N LEU A 296 13.03 5.32 13.15
CA LEU A 296 13.11 5.73 14.55
C LEU A 296 14.38 5.27 15.29
N ARG A 297 15.11 4.27 14.77
CA ARG A 297 16.38 3.78 15.38
C ARG A 297 17.57 4.68 15.00
N TYR A 298 17.47 5.42 13.89
CA TYR A 298 18.48 6.38 13.44
C TYR A 298 18.36 7.72 14.19
N LEU A 299 17.14 8.13 14.52
CA LEU A 299 16.81 9.44 15.11
C LEU A 299 17.25 9.64 16.56
N LYS A 300 17.73 8.59 17.23
CA LYS A 300 18.28 8.69 18.60
C LYS A 300 19.81 8.83 18.60
N ASN A 301 20.49 8.58 17.47
CA ASN A 301 21.96 8.45 17.43
C ASN A 301 22.69 9.69 16.89
N LYS A 302 22.03 10.82 16.71
CA LYS A 302 22.69 12.10 16.47
C LYS A 302 22.24 13.11 17.51
N GLY A 303 23.02 13.24 18.58
CA GLY A 303 22.84 14.25 19.61
C GLY A 303 23.22 15.63 19.07
N LEU A 304 22.24 16.27 18.41
CA LEU A 304 22.11 17.71 18.26
C LEU A 304 20.66 18.06 18.59
#